data_AF-A0A5K1K4A1-F1
#
_entry.id   AF-A0A5K1K4A1-F1
#
_cell.length_a   1.000
_cell.length_b   1.000
_cell.length_c   1.000
_cell.angle_alpha   90.00
_cell.angle_beta   90.00
_cell.angle_gamma   90.00
#
_symmetry.space_group_name_H-M   'P 1'
#
loop_
_entity.id
_entity.type
_entity.pdbx_description
1 polymer ?
#
loop_
_entity_poly.entity_id
_entity_poly.type
_entity_poly.pdbx_seq_one_letter_code
_entity_poly.pdbx_strand_id
1 'polypeptide(L)'
;IPQAANRQFKQPLRTVTLTPPPPLPAPDAGAIATRTHSAPPTAAAQEAKGAAQPTPTPFPDLPHLLLFMPWCIAVGATITLFPAHIERVVFATGYIPPPSPRGLDRFCFWAETARDYARIFFFSLLSLFFVSPRVACIALTLALARFMWVWGAYTWESRARWCCTRIPERLGEDDMESLVLIAWGGDLANLVLRQCGAHARRNPSSPPKHADAAAVARDPGTPQK
;
A
#
# COMPACT_ATOMS: atom_id res chain seq x y z
N ILE A 1 -41.68 27.30 15.75
CA ILE A 1 -40.41 27.99 15.41
C ILE A 1 -39.67 28.27 16.71
N PRO A 2 -38.69 27.46 17.14
CA PRO A 2 -37.87 27.78 18.30
C PRO A 2 -36.58 28.49 17.87
N GLN A 3 -36.32 29.66 18.48
CA GLN A 3 -35.07 30.41 18.37
C GLN A 3 -33.93 29.64 19.05
N ALA A 4 -32.96 29.17 18.27
CA ALA A 4 -31.71 28.64 18.79
C ALA A 4 -30.75 29.80 19.11
N ALA A 5 -30.41 29.92 20.39
CA ALA A 5 -29.51 30.93 20.93
C ALA A 5 -28.09 30.76 20.38
N ASN A 6 -27.61 31.81 19.71
CA ASN A 6 -26.27 31.94 19.17
C ASN A 6 -25.27 32.29 20.29
N ARG A 7 -24.64 31.28 20.90
CA ARG A 7 -23.53 31.49 21.86
C ARG A 7 -22.23 31.67 21.08
N GLN A 8 -21.84 32.93 20.87
CA GLN A 8 -20.49 33.29 20.43
C GLN A 8 -19.46 32.86 21.48
N PHE A 9 -18.72 31.80 21.19
CA PHE A 9 -17.48 31.46 21.90
C PHE A 9 -16.37 32.41 21.44
N LYS A 10 -16.18 33.49 22.20
CA LYS A 10 -15.04 34.39 22.06
C LYS A 10 -13.85 33.76 22.80
N GLN A 11 -13.11 32.88 22.15
CA GLN A 11 -11.88 32.35 22.74
C GLN A 11 -10.77 33.42 22.70
N PRO A 12 -10.06 33.65 23.81
CA PRO A 12 -8.94 34.59 23.85
C PRO A 12 -7.78 34.06 23.01
N LEU A 13 -7.24 34.94 22.18
CA LEU A 13 -6.05 34.72 21.35
C LEU A 13 -4.88 34.36 22.27
N ARG A 14 -4.54 33.06 22.35
CA ARG A 14 -3.32 32.61 23.03
C ARG A 14 -2.13 32.96 22.15
N THR A 15 -1.42 34.02 22.52
CA THR A 15 -0.08 34.33 22.00
C THR A 15 0.83 33.16 22.35
N VAL A 16 1.16 32.33 21.36
CA VAL A 16 2.15 31.26 21.49
C VAL A 16 3.52 31.92 21.43
N THR A 17 4.15 32.09 22.58
CA THR A 17 5.56 32.50 22.67
C THR A 17 6.42 31.35 22.15
N LEU A 18 6.85 31.46 20.89
CA LEU A 18 7.85 30.60 20.28
C LEU A 18 9.16 30.77 21.03
N THR A 19 9.44 29.84 21.95
CA THR A 19 10.74 29.75 22.60
C THR A 19 11.71 29.20 21.55
N PRO A 20 12.83 29.88 21.24
CA PRO A 20 13.79 29.38 20.26
C PRO A 20 14.30 28.01 20.72
N PRO A 21 14.43 27.04 19.81
CA PRO A 21 14.97 25.73 20.15
C PRO A 21 16.40 25.90 20.69
N PRO A 22 16.78 25.10 21.71
CA PRO A 22 18.14 25.15 22.23
C PRO A 22 19.15 24.85 21.10
N PRO A 23 20.32 25.52 21.11
CA PRO A 23 21.37 25.28 20.13
C PRO A 23 21.75 23.80 20.14
N LEU A 24 21.77 23.21 18.95
CA LEU A 24 22.22 21.83 18.74
C LEU A 24 23.62 21.66 19.34
N PRO A 25 23.87 20.60 20.13
CA PRO A 25 25.21 20.31 20.60
C PRO A 25 26.13 20.12 19.41
N ALA A 26 27.33 20.73 19.50
CA ALA A 26 28.36 20.59 18.50
C ALA A 26 28.64 19.10 18.22
N PRO A 27 28.93 18.72 16.98
CA PRO A 27 29.32 17.36 16.66
C PRO A 27 30.60 17.03 17.43
N ASP A 28 30.46 16.15 18.43
CA ASP A 28 31.60 15.61 19.14
C ASP A 28 32.52 14.93 18.12
N ALA A 29 33.68 15.56 17.91
CA ALA A 29 34.83 14.99 17.23
C ALA A 29 35.42 13.90 18.15
N GLY A 30 34.68 12.80 18.31
CA GLY A 30 34.98 11.72 19.23
C GLY A 30 35.08 10.39 18.50
N ALA A 31 36.32 9.96 18.29
CA ALA A 31 36.74 8.58 18.00
C ALA A 31 36.06 7.87 16.83
N ILE A 32 36.79 7.85 15.71
CA ILE A 32 36.71 6.77 14.71
C ILE A 32 37.01 5.47 15.46
N ALA A 33 35.98 4.79 15.93
CA ALA A 33 36.07 3.41 16.36
C ALA A 33 36.37 2.59 15.11
N THR A 34 37.65 2.25 14.94
CA THR A 34 38.11 1.27 13.96
C THR A 34 37.31 -0.01 14.18
N ARG A 35 36.29 -0.22 13.34
CA ARG A 35 35.50 -1.43 13.34
C ARG A 35 36.43 -2.53 12.85
N THR A 36 37.05 -3.22 13.79
CA THR A 36 37.85 -4.42 13.54
C THR A 36 36.97 -5.36 12.72
N HIS A 37 37.40 -5.61 11.49
CA HIS A 37 36.83 -6.61 10.61
C HIS A 37 37.01 -7.97 11.29
N SER A 38 36.01 -8.37 12.07
CA SER A 38 35.89 -9.73 12.54
C SER A 38 35.74 -10.63 11.30
N ALA A 39 36.61 -11.63 11.28
CA ALA A 39 36.80 -12.61 10.23
C ALA A 39 35.48 -13.18 9.66
N PRO A 40 35.49 -13.61 8.38
CA PRO A 40 34.34 -14.26 7.77
C PRO A 40 33.96 -15.51 8.58
N PRO A 41 32.69 -15.69 8.97
CA PRO A 41 32.21 -16.98 9.40
C PRO A 41 32.27 -17.94 8.22
N THR A 42 33.36 -18.72 8.19
CA THR A 42 33.44 -20.13 7.79
C THR A 42 32.36 -20.59 6.83
N ALA A 43 32.76 -20.72 5.56
CA ALA A 43 32.02 -21.26 4.43
C ALA A 43 31.62 -22.75 4.55
N ALA A 44 31.41 -23.29 5.76
CA ALA A 44 31.16 -24.71 6.01
C ALA A 44 29.72 -25.03 6.49
N ALA A 45 28.80 -24.07 6.49
CA ALA A 45 27.41 -24.28 6.93
C ALA A 45 26.34 -24.10 5.83
N GLN A 46 26.73 -23.84 4.58
CA GLN A 46 25.80 -23.68 3.46
C GLN A 46 25.63 -24.95 2.59
N GLU A 47 26.32 -26.04 2.93
CA GLU A 47 26.37 -27.27 2.12
C GLU A 47 25.36 -28.35 2.57
N ALA A 48 24.23 -27.96 3.16
CA ALA A 48 23.16 -28.88 3.56
C ALA A 48 21.75 -28.42 3.15
N LYS A 49 21.64 -27.45 2.23
CA LYS A 49 20.36 -27.05 1.62
C LYS A 49 20.30 -27.35 0.12
N GLY A 50 20.95 -28.44 -0.27
CA GLY A 50 20.87 -29.03 -1.60
C GLY A 50 20.27 -30.43 -1.52
N ALA A 51 18.98 -30.56 -1.21
CA ALA A 51 18.28 -31.86 -1.30
C ALA A 51 16.76 -31.69 -1.30
N ALA A 52 16.22 -30.91 -2.23
CA ALA A 52 14.86 -31.05 -2.75
C ALA A 52 14.69 -30.01 -3.86
N GLN A 53 15.24 -30.26 -5.05
CA GLN A 53 14.71 -29.58 -6.22
C GLN A 53 13.26 -30.08 -6.38
N PRO A 54 12.25 -29.19 -6.32
CA PRO A 54 10.87 -29.59 -6.55
C PRO A 54 10.80 -30.14 -7.97
N THR A 55 10.44 -31.41 -8.08
CA THR A 55 10.16 -32.07 -9.36
C THR A 55 9.20 -31.19 -10.16
N PRO A 56 9.53 -30.85 -11.42
CA PRO A 56 8.67 -30.04 -12.27
C PRO A 56 7.42 -30.87 -12.60
N THR A 57 6.37 -30.72 -11.79
CA THR A 57 5.05 -31.22 -12.14
C THR A 57 4.54 -30.38 -13.32
N PRO A 58 3.92 -30.97 -14.34
CA PRO A 58 3.47 -30.23 -15.52
C PRO A 58 2.30 -29.25 -15.25
N PHE A 59 1.65 -29.35 -14.09
CA PHE A 59 0.54 -28.46 -13.68
C PHE A 59 0.57 -28.10 -12.17
N PRO A 60 1.67 -27.57 -11.60
CA PRO A 60 1.74 -27.25 -10.17
C PRO A 60 0.78 -26.11 -9.77
N ASP A 61 0.36 -25.29 -10.74
CA ASP A 61 -0.29 -24.00 -10.46
C ASP A 61 -1.78 -23.97 -10.78
N LEU A 62 -2.37 -25.07 -11.26
CA LEU A 62 -3.81 -25.10 -11.57
C LEU A 62 -4.70 -24.75 -10.37
N PRO A 63 -4.49 -25.30 -9.15
CA PRO A 63 -5.26 -24.87 -7.99
C PRO A 63 -4.97 -23.41 -7.60
N HIS A 64 -3.72 -22.95 -7.78
CA HIS A 64 -3.32 -21.57 -7.48
C HIS A 64 -4.01 -20.58 -8.43
N LEU A 65 -4.14 -20.95 -9.71
CA LEU A 65 -4.84 -20.18 -10.74
C LEU A 65 -6.36 -20.14 -10.50
N LEU A 66 -6.97 -21.27 -10.10
CA LEU A 66 -8.40 -21.31 -9.78
C LEU A 66 -8.74 -20.53 -8.51
N LEU A 67 -7.85 -20.57 -7.51
CA LEU A 67 -8.03 -19.82 -6.25
C LEU A 67 -7.61 -18.35 -6.37
N PHE A 68 -6.91 -17.96 -7.43
CA PHE A 68 -6.49 -16.58 -7.66
C PHE A 68 -7.68 -15.62 -7.80
N MET A 69 -8.72 -15.98 -8.56
CA MET A 69 -9.90 -15.12 -8.73
C MET A 69 -10.71 -14.92 -7.44
N PRO A 70 -11.07 -15.99 -6.69
CA PRO A 70 -11.64 -15.85 -5.36
C PRO A 70 -10.77 -15.02 -4.41
N TRP A 71 -9.45 -15.20 -4.48
CA TRP A 71 -8.51 -14.40 -3.70
C TRP A 71 -8.56 -12.92 -4.06
N CYS A 72 -8.53 -12.55 -5.34
CA CYS A 72 -8.66 -11.16 -5.80
C CYS A 72 -9.96 -10.51 -5.30
N ILE A 73 -11.08 -11.23 -5.34
CA ILE A 73 -12.37 -10.77 -4.80
C ILE A 73 -12.27 -10.57 -3.29
N ALA A 74 -11.65 -11.52 -2.57
CA ALA A 74 -11.45 -11.41 -1.12
C ALA A 74 -10.55 -10.21 -0.75
N VAL A 75 -9.49 -9.96 -1.51
CA VAL A 75 -8.61 -8.78 -1.33
C VAL A 75 -9.40 -7.49 -1.55
N GLY A 76 -10.16 -7.38 -2.64
CA GLY A 76 -11.02 -6.21 -2.92
C GLY A 76 -12.09 -5.99 -1.85
N ALA A 77 -12.73 -7.06 -1.37
CA ALA A 77 -13.67 -7.01 -0.26
C ALA A 77 -12.99 -6.56 1.05
N THR A 78 -11.78 -7.03 1.32
CA THR A 78 -11.03 -6.66 2.53
C THR A 78 -10.60 -5.20 2.49
N ILE A 79 -10.09 -4.73 1.35
CA ILE A 79 -9.77 -3.31 1.12
C ILE A 79 -10.99 -2.45 1.43
N THR A 80 -12.15 -2.81 0.87
CA THR A 80 -13.35 -1.96 0.94
C THR A 80 -14.11 -2.07 2.27
N LEU A 81 -14.14 -3.24 2.91
CA LEU A 81 -15.01 -3.53 4.06
C LEU A 81 -14.26 -3.76 5.38
N PHE A 82 -13.01 -4.21 5.33
CA PHE A 82 -12.22 -4.63 6.49
C PHE A 82 -10.72 -4.27 6.36
N PRO A 83 -10.36 -2.98 6.17
CA PRO A 83 -8.98 -2.58 5.90
C PRO A 83 -8.00 -3.02 7.00
N ALA A 84 -8.44 -3.13 8.27
CA ALA A 84 -7.63 -3.63 9.38
C ALA A 84 -7.14 -5.09 9.22
N HIS A 85 -7.74 -5.88 8.33
CA HIS A 85 -7.38 -7.29 8.11
C HIS A 85 -6.63 -7.53 6.80
N ILE A 86 -6.32 -6.45 6.06
CA ILE A 86 -5.73 -6.53 4.73
C ILE A 86 -4.36 -7.22 4.74
N GLU A 87 -3.54 -6.95 5.77
CA GLU A 87 -2.22 -7.57 5.92
C GLU A 87 -2.30 -9.10 5.92
N ARG A 88 -3.27 -9.63 6.66
CA ARG A 88 -3.47 -11.06 6.82
C ARG A 88 -3.99 -11.72 5.54
N VAL A 89 -4.89 -11.06 4.81
CA VAL A 89 -5.47 -11.64 3.59
C VAL A 89 -4.48 -11.59 2.42
N VAL A 90 -3.69 -10.52 2.34
CA VAL A 90 -2.87 -10.23 1.17
C VAL A 90 -1.48 -10.83 1.30
N PHE A 91 -0.84 -10.70 2.46
CA PHE A 91 0.55 -11.15 2.63
C PHE A 91 0.67 -12.55 3.23
N ALA A 92 -0.35 -13.08 3.91
CA ALA A 92 -0.26 -14.43 4.50
C ALA A 92 -0.65 -15.56 3.53
N THR A 93 -1.26 -15.23 2.38
CA THR A 93 -1.82 -16.22 1.45
C THR A 93 -0.80 -16.79 0.44
N GLY A 94 0.42 -16.24 0.41
CA GLY A 94 1.50 -16.76 -0.45
C GLY A 94 1.46 -16.30 -1.91
N TYR A 95 0.44 -15.53 -2.32
CA TYR A 95 0.36 -14.96 -3.68
C TYR A 95 1.37 -13.84 -3.92
N ILE A 96 1.86 -13.19 -2.86
CA ILE A 96 2.90 -12.17 -2.93
C ILE A 96 4.24 -12.79 -2.52
N PRO A 97 5.28 -12.68 -3.36
CA PRO A 97 6.58 -13.24 -3.03
C PRO A 97 7.16 -12.57 -1.77
N PRO A 98 7.74 -13.34 -0.84
CA PRO A 98 8.45 -12.76 0.31
C PRO A 98 9.75 -12.07 -0.15
N PRO A 99 10.18 -10.99 0.52
CA PRO A 99 9.58 -10.40 1.71
C PRO A 99 8.38 -9.49 1.41
N SER A 100 7.42 -9.42 2.34
CA SER A 100 6.29 -8.49 2.25
C SER A 100 6.80 -7.03 2.16
N PRO A 101 6.30 -6.21 1.21
CA PRO A 101 6.70 -4.81 1.11
C PRO A 101 6.37 -4.07 2.41
N ARG A 102 7.24 -3.13 2.81
CA ARG A 102 7.10 -2.32 4.03
C ARG A 102 7.28 -0.84 3.72
N GLY A 103 6.68 0.03 4.53
CA GLY A 103 6.82 1.48 4.39
C GLY A 103 6.40 1.97 3.01
N LEU A 104 7.23 2.79 2.38
CA LEU A 104 6.90 3.41 1.09
C LEU A 104 6.61 2.37 -0.01
N ASP A 105 7.31 1.24 -0.06
CA ASP A 105 7.07 0.21 -1.07
C ASP A 105 5.68 -0.42 -0.92
N ARG A 106 5.19 -0.55 0.33
CA ARG A 106 3.82 -1.01 0.62
C ARG A 106 2.79 0.02 0.16
N PHE A 107 3.06 1.30 0.36
CA PHE A 107 2.23 2.37 -0.17
C PHE A 107 2.18 2.35 -1.71
N CYS A 108 3.33 2.26 -2.39
CA CYS A 108 3.38 2.23 -3.85
C CYS A 108 2.64 0.98 -4.39
N PHE A 109 2.79 -0.18 -3.74
CA PHE A 109 2.03 -1.38 -4.07
C PHE A 109 0.52 -1.15 -4.03
N TRP A 110 0.01 -0.50 -2.98
CA TRP A 110 -1.41 -0.19 -2.88
C TRP A 110 -1.85 0.86 -3.89
N ALA A 111 -1.03 1.86 -4.15
CA ALA A 111 -1.37 2.92 -5.10
C ALA A 111 -1.54 2.39 -6.54
N GLU A 112 -0.78 1.35 -6.89
CA GLU A 112 -0.91 0.65 -8.18
C GLU A 112 -2.10 -0.31 -8.19
N THR A 113 -2.27 -1.13 -7.14
CA THR A 113 -3.14 -2.31 -7.23
C THR A 113 -4.50 -2.19 -6.53
N ALA A 114 -4.64 -1.33 -5.51
CA ALA A 114 -5.85 -1.29 -4.68
C ALA A 114 -7.11 -0.97 -5.49
N ARG A 115 -6.99 -0.06 -6.47
CA ARG A 115 -8.10 0.34 -7.33
C ARG A 115 -8.62 -0.83 -8.17
N ASP A 116 -7.73 -1.67 -8.65
CA ASP A 116 -8.10 -2.80 -9.50
C ASP A 116 -8.74 -3.92 -8.68
N TYR A 117 -8.22 -4.23 -7.48
CA TYR A 117 -8.89 -5.16 -6.57
C TYR A 117 -10.28 -4.67 -6.16
N ALA A 118 -10.44 -3.38 -5.86
CA ALA A 118 -11.75 -2.80 -5.56
C ALA A 118 -12.72 -2.95 -6.75
N ARG A 119 -12.27 -2.67 -7.98
CA ARG A 119 -13.07 -2.88 -9.20
C ARG A 119 -13.47 -4.33 -9.38
N ILE A 120 -12.55 -5.29 -9.21
CA ILE A 120 -12.83 -6.72 -9.30
C ILE A 120 -13.93 -7.12 -8.30
N PHE A 121 -13.85 -6.64 -7.05
CA PHE A 121 -14.89 -6.87 -6.06
C PHE A 121 -16.25 -6.32 -6.49
N PHE A 122 -16.34 -5.07 -6.95
CA PHE A 122 -17.61 -4.50 -7.43
C PHE A 122 -18.16 -5.22 -8.66
N PHE A 123 -17.30 -5.62 -9.61
CA PHE A 123 -17.72 -6.44 -10.76
C PHE A 123 -18.25 -7.79 -10.31
N SER A 124 -17.65 -8.43 -9.29
CA SER A 124 -18.17 -9.70 -8.76
C SER A 124 -19.56 -9.54 -8.13
N LEU A 125 -19.84 -8.44 -7.43
CA LEU A 125 -21.18 -8.11 -6.92
C LEU A 125 -22.18 -7.86 -8.06
N LEU A 126 -21.74 -7.19 -9.13
CA LEU A 126 -22.57 -6.96 -10.31
C LEU A 126 -22.87 -8.27 -11.05
N SER A 127 -21.89 -9.16 -11.21
CA SER A 127 -22.10 -10.50 -11.76
C SER A 127 -23.07 -11.30 -10.89
N LEU A 128 -22.95 -11.22 -9.56
CA LEU A 128 -23.88 -11.84 -8.63
C LEU A 128 -25.31 -11.29 -8.80
N PHE A 129 -25.46 -10.01 -9.14
CA PHE A 129 -26.77 -9.40 -9.42
C PHE A 129 -27.46 -10.00 -10.64
N PHE A 130 -26.69 -10.31 -11.69
CA PHE A 130 -27.23 -10.99 -12.87
C PHE A 130 -27.61 -12.46 -12.61
N VAL A 131 -26.93 -13.14 -11.69
CA VAL A 131 -27.23 -14.54 -11.33
C VAL A 131 -28.40 -14.63 -10.34
N SER A 132 -28.39 -13.78 -9.31
CA SER A 132 -29.43 -13.77 -8.27
C SER A 132 -29.58 -12.35 -7.69
N PRO A 133 -30.54 -11.56 -8.19
CA PRO A 133 -30.70 -10.16 -7.77
C PRO A 133 -31.04 -10.04 -6.28
N ARG A 134 -31.77 -11.01 -5.71
CA ARG A 134 -32.09 -11.01 -4.27
C ARG A 134 -30.84 -11.12 -3.40
N VAL A 135 -29.97 -12.09 -3.70
CA VAL A 135 -28.73 -12.32 -2.94
C VAL A 135 -27.79 -11.13 -3.14
N ALA A 136 -27.68 -10.62 -4.36
CA ALA A 136 -26.84 -9.48 -4.67
C ALA A 136 -27.30 -8.20 -3.97
N CYS A 137 -28.60 -7.92 -3.92
CA CYS A 137 -29.12 -6.78 -3.17
C CYS A 137 -28.77 -6.87 -1.69
N ILE A 138 -28.95 -8.04 -1.06
CA ILE A 138 -28.58 -8.24 0.35
C ILE A 138 -27.07 -8.03 0.55
N ALA A 139 -26.24 -8.65 -0.29
CA ALA A 139 -24.78 -8.52 -0.24
C ALA A 139 -24.33 -7.06 -0.44
N LEU A 140 -24.91 -6.36 -1.41
CA LEU A 140 -24.61 -4.97 -1.71
C LEU A 140 -25.04 -4.04 -0.57
N THR A 141 -26.23 -4.24 0.01
CA THR A 141 -26.69 -3.44 1.16
C THR A 141 -25.77 -3.64 2.38
N LEU A 142 -25.38 -4.88 2.67
CA LEU A 142 -24.45 -5.17 3.78
C LEU A 142 -23.06 -4.58 3.50
N ALA A 143 -22.55 -4.71 2.28
CA ALA A 143 -21.28 -4.13 1.86
C ALA A 143 -21.30 -2.60 1.97
N LEU A 144 -22.35 -1.94 1.48
CA LEU A 144 -22.51 -0.49 1.59
C LEU A 144 -22.64 -0.02 3.04
N ALA A 145 -23.46 -0.70 3.85
CA ALA A 145 -23.60 -0.37 5.27
C ALA A 145 -22.25 -0.48 6.00
N ARG A 146 -21.50 -1.55 5.74
CA ARG A 146 -20.17 -1.75 6.32
C ARG A 146 -19.14 -0.73 5.81
N PHE A 147 -19.14 -0.45 4.51
CA PHE A 147 -18.29 0.56 3.91
C PHE A 147 -18.53 1.93 4.55
N MET A 148 -19.79 2.37 4.62
CA MET A 148 -20.16 3.66 5.23
C MET A 148 -19.78 3.71 6.71
N TRP A 149 -19.94 2.61 7.45
CA TRP A 149 -19.51 2.53 8.84
C TRP A 149 -18.00 2.71 8.99
N VAL A 150 -17.20 1.91 8.28
CA VAL A 150 -15.75 1.87 8.40
C VAL A 150 -15.12 3.18 7.92
N TRP A 151 -15.48 3.62 6.71
CA TRP A 151 -14.90 4.83 6.12
C TRP A 151 -15.52 6.11 6.67
N GLY A 152 -16.79 6.08 7.09
CA GLY A 152 -17.43 7.21 7.74
C GLY A 152 -16.77 7.55 9.08
N ALA A 153 -16.56 6.55 9.95
CA ALA A 153 -15.84 6.73 11.21
C ALA A 153 -14.41 7.25 10.95
N TYR A 154 -13.72 6.65 9.99
CA TYR A 154 -12.34 6.99 9.70
C TYR A 154 -12.17 8.38 9.10
N THR A 155 -13.00 8.79 8.15
CA THR A 155 -12.93 10.13 7.55
C THR A 155 -13.19 11.23 8.57
N TRP A 156 -14.09 10.98 9.53
CA TRP A 156 -14.36 11.91 10.62
C TRP A 156 -13.15 12.09 11.54
N GLU A 157 -12.56 10.99 12.03
CA GLU A 157 -11.37 11.04 12.89
C GLU A 157 -10.14 11.58 12.17
N SER A 158 -9.95 11.17 10.92
CA SER A 158 -8.80 11.56 10.10
C SER A 158 -8.79 13.06 9.82
N ARG A 159 -9.95 13.67 9.57
CA ARG A 159 -10.01 15.12 9.28
C ARG A 159 -9.44 15.97 10.42
N ALA A 160 -9.60 15.53 11.67
CA ALA A 160 -9.01 16.21 12.82
C ALA A 160 -7.49 15.97 12.92
N ARG A 161 -7.03 14.76 12.60
CA ARG A 161 -5.62 14.35 12.71
C ARG A 161 -4.73 14.91 11.60
N TRP A 162 -5.28 15.12 10.41
CA TRP A 162 -4.51 15.50 9.21
C TRP A 162 -4.11 16.97 9.15
N CYS A 163 -4.73 17.86 9.94
CA CYS A 163 -4.38 19.28 9.94
C CYS A 163 -3.00 19.60 10.56
N CYS A 164 -2.44 18.72 11.40
CA CYS A 164 -1.28 19.07 12.23
C CYS A 164 -0.15 18.02 12.26
N THR A 165 -0.31 16.86 11.62
CA THR A 165 0.65 15.75 11.76
C THR A 165 1.55 15.65 10.54
N ARG A 166 2.86 15.44 10.73
CA ARG A 166 3.82 15.10 9.67
C ARG A 166 3.40 13.77 9.03
N ILE A 167 2.73 13.85 7.89
CA ILE A 167 2.26 12.71 7.08
C ILE A 167 3.38 11.78 6.56
N PRO A 168 4.63 12.21 6.27
CA PRO A 168 5.57 11.32 5.56
C PRO A 168 6.13 10.16 6.40
N GLU A 169 6.10 10.24 7.74
CA GLU A 169 6.83 9.29 8.59
C GLU A 169 6.06 7.99 8.88
N ARG A 170 4.72 8.02 8.81
CA ARG A 170 3.85 6.84 9.01
C ARG A 170 3.39 6.16 7.73
N LEU A 171 3.82 6.69 6.58
CA LEU A 171 3.27 6.28 5.30
C LEU A 171 3.68 4.84 4.97
N GLY A 172 2.69 3.96 4.84
CA GLY A 172 2.88 2.53 4.58
C GLY A 172 3.14 1.65 5.80
N GLU A 173 3.04 2.19 7.02
CA GLU A 173 2.89 1.38 8.23
C GLU A 173 1.42 1.01 8.48
N ASP A 174 0.51 1.96 8.24
CA ASP A 174 -0.94 1.75 8.29
C ASP A 174 -1.52 1.71 6.86
N ASP A 175 -2.06 0.55 6.48
CA ASP A 175 -2.69 0.37 5.18
C ASP A 175 -3.93 1.25 5.02
N MET A 176 -4.65 1.54 6.11
CA MET A 176 -5.86 2.36 6.04
C MET A 176 -5.53 3.83 5.74
N GLU A 177 -4.48 4.36 6.36
CA GLU A 177 -3.93 5.69 6.04
C GLU A 177 -3.50 5.77 4.58
N SER A 178 -2.79 4.74 4.11
CA SER A 178 -2.33 4.63 2.73
C SER A 178 -3.50 4.60 1.73
N LEU A 179 -4.51 3.78 2.00
CA LEU A 179 -5.69 3.63 1.14
C LEU A 179 -6.55 4.90 1.10
N VAL A 180 -6.72 5.63 2.22
CA VAL A 180 -7.43 6.91 2.21
C VAL A 180 -6.71 7.95 1.37
N LEU A 181 -5.38 8.04 1.50
CA LEU A 181 -4.58 8.95 0.68
C LEU A 181 -4.77 8.67 -0.81
N ILE A 182 -4.74 7.39 -1.19
CA ILE A 182 -4.97 6.96 -2.58
C ILE A 182 -6.40 7.28 -3.02
N ALA A 183 -7.40 6.98 -2.19
CA ALA A 183 -8.82 7.17 -2.53
C ALA A 183 -9.21 8.64 -2.68
N TRP A 184 -8.62 9.54 -1.88
CA TRP A 184 -8.87 10.98 -1.99
C TRP A 184 -8.16 11.63 -3.17
N GLY A 185 -7.13 10.98 -3.75
CA GLY A 185 -6.52 11.40 -5.02
C GLY A 185 -5.94 12.82 -5.02
N GLY A 186 -5.64 13.38 -3.86
CA GLY A 186 -5.15 14.76 -3.72
C GLY A 186 -3.71 14.94 -4.20
N ASP A 187 -3.25 16.20 -4.26
CA ASP A 187 -1.89 16.56 -4.68
C ASP A 187 -0.80 15.82 -3.89
N LEU A 188 -1.06 15.49 -2.63
CA LEU A 188 -0.13 14.75 -1.78
C LEU A 188 0.07 13.31 -2.27
N ALA A 189 -1.01 12.61 -2.66
CA ALA A 189 -0.90 11.27 -3.22
C ALA A 189 -0.11 11.31 -4.54
N ASN A 190 -0.36 12.31 -5.38
CA ASN A 190 0.41 12.53 -6.61
C ASN A 190 1.89 12.83 -6.35
N LEU A 191 2.20 13.59 -5.30
CA LEU A 191 3.57 13.92 -4.93
C LEU A 191 4.33 12.70 -4.40
N VAL A 192 3.69 11.89 -3.56
CA VAL A 192 4.26 10.62 -3.09
C VAL A 192 4.42 9.64 -4.26
N LEU A 193 3.43 9.55 -5.16
CA LEU A 193 3.52 8.71 -6.36
C LEU A 193 4.70 9.10 -7.26
N ARG A 194 4.99 10.41 -7.40
CA ARG A 194 6.20 10.87 -8.10
C ARG A 194 7.48 10.42 -7.40
N GLN A 195 7.50 10.46 -6.07
CA GLN A 195 8.64 9.97 -5.29
C GLN A 195 8.80 8.44 -5.40
N CYS A 196 7.71 7.67 -5.40
CA CYS A 196 7.72 6.22 -5.68
C CYS A 196 8.41 5.91 -7.02
N GLY A 197 8.03 6.59 -8.10
CA GLY A 197 8.62 6.37 -9.42
C GLY A 197 10.11 6.78 -9.52
N ALA A 198 10.58 7.68 -8.66
CA ALA A 198 11.99 7.99 -8.54
C ALA A 198 12.75 6.95 -7.69
N HIS A 199 12.11 6.43 -6.65
CA HIS A 199 12.68 5.42 -5.75
C HIS A 199 12.85 4.07 -6.44
N ALA A 200 11.84 3.61 -7.19
CA ALA A 200 11.89 2.39 -7.99
C ALA A 200 13.03 2.42 -9.03
N ARG A 201 13.26 3.58 -9.66
CA ARG A 201 14.39 3.77 -10.58
C ARG A 201 15.76 3.74 -9.90
N ARG A 202 15.83 4.07 -8.62
CA ARG A 202 17.08 4.12 -7.85
C ARG A 202 17.46 2.75 -7.25
N ASN A 203 16.50 1.85 -7.04
CA ASN A 203 16.71 0.48 -6.57
C ASN A 203 16.31 -0.56 -7.65
N PRO A 204 17.18 -0.84 -8.65
CA PRO A 204 16.91 -1.79 -9.72
C PRO A 204 16.94 -3.26 -9.27
N SER A 205 17.10 -3.55 -7.97
CA SER A 205 17.04 -4.92 -7.43
C SER A 205 15.62 -5.49 -7.42
N SER A 206 14.61 -4.68 -7.70
CA SER A 206 13.27 -5.19 -8.02
C SER A 206 13.26 -5.70 -9.46
N PRO A 207 12.88 -6.97 -9.71
CA PRO A 207 12.83 -7.50 -11.07
C PRO A 207 11.89 -6.61 -11.91
N PRO A 208 12.30 -6.22 -13.13
CA PRO A 208 11.51 -5.32 -13.95
C PRO A 208 10.13 -5.93 -14.18
N LYS A 209 9.09 -5.30 -13.63
CA LYS A 209 7.70 -5.57 -14.04
C LYS A 209 7.67 -5.32 -15.55
N HIS A 210 7.11 -6.27 -16.31
CA HIS A 210 7.06 -6.39 -17.77
C HIS A 210 6.51 -5.19 -18.59
N ALA A 211 6.47 -3.97 -18.05
CA ALA A 211 6.30 -2.77 -18.83
C ALA A 211 7.65 -2.44 -19.50
N ASP A 212 7.78 -2.80 -20.78
CA ASP A 212 8.60 -2.14 -21.82
C ASP A 212 9.07 -3.09 -22.94
N ALA A 213 8.45 -4.26 -23.10
CA ALA A 213 8.63 -5.07 -24.32
C ALA A 213 7.99 -4.44 -25.59
N ALA A 214 7.30 -3.31 -25.48
CA ALA A 214 6.63 -2.65 -26.61
C ALA A 214 7.43 -1.50 -27.26
N ALA A 215 8.59 -1.09 -26.71
CA ALA A 215 9.32 0.09 -27.20
C ALA A 215 10.57 -0.21 -28.05
N VAL A 216 11.01 -1.48 -28.17
CA VAL A 216 12.26 -1.86 -28.88
C VAL A 216 11.97 -2.65 -30.16
N ALA A 217 10.98 -2.22 -30.95
CA ALA A 217 10.69 -2.83 -32.26
C ALA A 217 10.16 -1.81 -33.28
N ARG A 218 10.85 -0.68 -33.46
CA ARG A 218 10.74 0.13 -34.68
C ARG A 218 12.09 0.74 -35.03
N ASP A 219 12.91 -0.05 -35.71
CA ASP A 219 13.85 0.50 -36.71
C ASP A 219 13.85 -0.39 -37.96
N PRO A 220 12.88 -0.23 -38.87
CA PRO A 220 12.99 -0.77 -40.20
C PRO A 220 13.66 0.26 -41.11
N GLY A 221 14.97 0.10 -41.28
CA GLY A 221 15.61 0.17 -42.59
C GLY A 221 15.61 1.54 -43.27
N THR A 222 16.73 2.23 -43.12
CA THR A 222 17.28 3.12 -44.16
C THR A 222 17.43 2.34 -45.48
N PRO A 223 16.82 2.76 -46.59
CA PRO A 223 17.24 2.31 -47.91
C PRO A 223 18.45 3.13 -48.37
N GLN A 224 19.55 2.45 -48.64
CA GLN A 224 20.60 2.95 -49.51
C GLN A 224 20.02 3.26 -50.89
N LYS A 225 20.19 4.49 -51.37
CA LYS A 225 20.57 4.83 -52.74
C LYS A 225 21.00 6.28 -52.85
#